data_AF-A0A382NDA5-F1
#
_entry.id   AF-A0A382NDA5-F1
#
_cell.length_a   1.000
_cell.length_b   1.000
_cell.length_c   1.000
_cell.angle_alpha   90.00
_cell.angle_beta   90.00
_cell.angle_gamma   90.00
#
_symmetry.space_group_name_H-M   'P 1'
#
loop_
_entity.id
_entity.type
_entity.pdbx_description
1 polymer ?
#
loop_
_entity_poly.entity_id
_entity_poly.type
_entity_poly.pdbx_seq_one_letter_code
_entity_poly.pdbx_strand_id
1 'polypeptide(L)'
;INIINSIMSSALYLDYNDQINSVVDITYCLSDTDILIGVGNIYSDPLFCSAEQFDYTLSQNSPCVGAGENGVNLGAFGVGCETAIIETDKNLVPIKFVLGQNFPNPFNLTTTLRYELPEDGIVNITIYDMMGRIVKTLVNGSQTAGYKTIQWYATNDSNELVPTGLYLYTIKIGRIMKTKKMVLLK
;
A
#
# COMPACT_ATOMS: atom_id res chain seq x y z
N ILE A 1 -6.92 -17.70 15.19
CA ILE A 1 -6.41 -16.52 15.91
C ILE A 1 -6.73 -15.33 15.02
N ASN A 2 -7.66 -14.47 15.43
CA ASN A 2 -8.00 -13.26 14.68
C ASN A 2 -6.98 -12.20 15.02
N ILE A 3 -6.18 -11.79 14.05
CA ILE A 3 -5.26 -10.66 14.20
C ILE A 3 -6.12 -9.40 14.20
N ILE A 4 -6.07 -8.64 15.29
CA ILE A 4 -6.97 -7.49 15.50
C ILE A 4 -6.32 -6.18 15.04
N ASN A 5 -5.00 -6.00 15.04
CA ASN A 5 -4.33 -4.79 14.53
C ASN A 5 -2.83 -4.99 14.23
N SER A 6 -2.27 -4.22 13.28
CA SER A 6 -0.83 -4.15 12.99
C SER A 6 -0.42 -2.71 12.66
N ILE A 7 0.77 -2.29 13.12
CA ILE A 7 1.44 -1.01 12.76
C ILE A 7 2.51 -1.33 11.73
N MET A 8 2.48 -0.64 10.59
CA MET A 8 3.58 -0.66 9.63
C MET A 8 4.31 0.69 9.71
N SER A 9 5.46 0.70 10.37
CA SER A 9 6.41 1.81 10.33
C SER A 9 7.69 1.30 9.67
N SER A 10 8.10 1.96 8.59
CA SER A 10 9.38 1.70 7.94
C SER A 10 10.51 2.21 8.83
N ALA A 11 11.02 1.35 9.74
CA ALA A 11 12.19 1.68 10.56
C ALA A 11 13.35 0.71 10.26
N LEU A 12 14.50 1.32 9.98
CA LEU A 12 15.79 0.67 9.74
C LEU A 12 16.31 -0.05 11.01
N TYR A 13 16.95 -1.18 10.74
CA TYR A 13 17.57 -2.19 11.59
C TYR A 13 18.39 -1.68 12.80
N LEU A 14 18.09 -2.17 14.01
CA LEU A 14 19.05 -2.33 15.11
C LEU A 14 18.67 -3.57 15.95
N ASP A 15 19.55 -4.58 15.95
CA ASP A 15 19.42 -5.80 16.78
C ASP A 15 19.67 -5.46 18.26
N TYR A 16 18.69 -5.75 19.13
CA TYR A 16 18.86 -5.75 20.59
C TYR A 16 18.37 -7.09 21.15
N ASN A 17 19.28 -7.84 21.79
CA ASN A 17 18.96 -9.08 22.51
C ASN A 17 18.68 -8.74 23.97
N ASP A 18 17.49 -9.04 24.47
CA ASP A 18 17.28 -9.22 25.91
C ASP A 18 16.43 -10.46 26.20
N GLN A 19 16.86 -11.23 27.19
CA GLN A 19 16.23 -12.47 27.62
C GLN A 19 15.29 -12.19 28.79
N ILE A 20 13.97 -12.19 28.57
CA ILE A 20 12.99 -12.31 29.66
C ILE A 20 11.86 -13.29 29.31
N ASN A 21 11.68 -14.26 30.21
CA ASN A 21 10.73 -15.37 30.18
C ASN A 21 9.25 -14.93 30.40
N SER A 22 8.62 -14.40 29.37
CA SER A 22 7.17 -14.57 29.18
C SER A 22 6.89 -14.62 27.68
N VAL A 23 6.34 -15.73 27.19
CA VAL A 23 5.98 -15.88 25.78
C VAL A 23 4.85 -14.92 25.47
N VAL A 24 5.21 -13.73 25.01
CA VAL A 24 4.33 -12.84 24.27
C VAL A 24 4.60 -13.16 22.80
N ASP A 25 3.67 -13.88 22.15
CA ASP A 25 3.71 -14.09 20.70
C ASP A 25 3.34 -12.77 20.00
N ILE A 26 4.33 -11.90 19.84
CA ILE A 26 4.18 -10.68 19.05
C ILE A 26 4.34 -11.07 17.57
N THR A 27 3.23 -11.19 16.85
CA THR A 27 3.26 -11.32 15.39
C THR A 27 3.26 -9.93 14.78
N TYR A 28 4.42 -9.46 14.34
CA TYR A 28 4.54 -8.23 13.54
C TYR A 28 4.94 -8.61 12.10
N CYS A 29 4.39 -7.90 11.12
CA CYS A 29 4.76 -8.08 9.71
C CYS A 29 5.67 -6.93 9.30
N LEU A 30 6.97 -7.18 9.23
CA LEU A 30 7.91 -6.32 8.49
C LEU A 30 7.92 -6.83 7.04
N SER A 31 6.96 -6.38 6.26
CA SER A 31 6.90 -6.77 4.86
C SER A 31 6.47 -5.59 4.00
N ASP A 32 7.44 -5.03 3.27
CA ASP A 32 7.22 -4.12 2.15
C ASP A 32 6.42 -4.77 1.00
N THR A 33 6.09 -6.06 1.10
CA THR A 33 5.51 -6.85 -0.01
C THR A 33 4.23 -7.60 0.33
N ASP A 34 3.97 -7.95 1.58
CA ASP A 34 2.86 -8.80 2.03
C ASP A 34 2.16 -8.20 3.25
N ILE A 35 1.17 -7.35 2.98
CA ILE A 35 0.27 -6.82 4.01
C ILE A 35 -0.62 -7.98 4.49
N LEU A 36 -0.54 -8.33 5.77
CA LEU A 36 -1.49 -9.25 6.40
C LEU A 36 -2.87 -8.60 6.40
N ILE A 37 -3.78 -9.13 5.60
CA ILE A 37 -5.15 -8.61 5.48
C ILE A 37 -5.94 -9.04 6.72
N GLY A 38 -6.35 -8.07 7.53
CA GLY A 38 -7.16 -8.25 8.74
C GLY A 38 -8.07 -7.04 8.99
N VAL A 39 -9.07 -7.21 9.85
CA VAL A 39 -9.92 -6.09 10.32
C VAL A 39 -9.16 -5.37 11.42
N GLY A 40 -9.09 -4.05 11.35
CA GLY A 40 -8.51 -3.17 12.36
C GLY A 40 -7.22 -2.47 11.95
N ASN A 41 -6.41 -3.07 11.06
CA ASN A 41 -5.10 -2.56 10.65
C ASN A 41 -5.02 -1.03 10.47
N ILE A 42 -3.98 -0.43 11.06
CA ILE A 42 -3.70 0.99 10.92
C ILE A 42 -2.71 1.17 9.75
N TYR A 43 -3.15 1.91 8.74
CA TYR A 43 -2.35 2.23 7.55
C TYR A 43 -1.84 3.67 7.53
N SER A 44 -2.06 4.41 8.63
CA SER A 44 -1.63 5.79 8.82
C SER A 44 -0.32 5.83 9.60
N ASP A 45 0.42 6.94 9.47
CA ASP A 45 1.61 7.21 10.28
C ASP A 45 1.29 7.06 11.79
N PRO A 46 2.07 6.29 12.58
CA PRO A 46 1.88 6.15 14.01
C PRO A 46 2.14 7.44 14.81
N LEU A 47 2.70 8.50 14.21
CA LEU A 47 2.95 9.80 14.83
C LEU A 47 3.79 9.68 16.12
N PHE A 48 4.99 9.10 16.00
CA PHE A 48 5.98 9.07 17.08
C PHE A 48 6.51 10.48 17.41
N CYS A 49 6.87 10.70 18.67
CA CYS A 49 7.37 11.98 19.16
C CYS A 49 8.69 12.40 18.50
N SER A 50 9.64 11.48 18.34
CA SER A 50 10.86 11.73 17.57
C SER A 50 11.53 10.42 17.12
N ALA A 51 10.94 9.76 16.12
CA ALA A 51 11.48 8.49 15.60
C ALA A 51 12.95 8.61 15.11
N GLU A 52 13.33 9.76 14.55
CA GLU A 52 14.69 10.09 14.08
C GLU A 52 15.71 10.17 15.23
N GLN A 53 15.25 10.45 16.44
CA GLN A 53 16.07 10.49 17.66
C GLN A 53 15.85 9.24 18.53
N PHE A 54 15.24 8.19 17.95
CA PHE A 54 14.89 6.94 18.64
C PHE A 54 13.87 7.11 19.79
N ASP A 55 13.10 8.19 19.79
CA ASP A 55 11.95 8.37 20.69
C ASP A 55 10.66 7.89 20.01
N TYR A 56 10.28 6.66 20.36
CA TYR A 56 9.09 5.99 19.85
C TYR A 56 7.89 6.10 20.80
N THR A 57 7.85 7.09 21.69
CA THR A 57 6.61 7.46 22.40
C THR A 57 5.58 7.99 21.40
N LEU A 58 4.30 7.73 21.65
CA LEU A 58 3.21 8.20 20.80
C LEU A 58 2.88 9.66 21.13
N SER A 59 2.57 10.45 20.10
CA SER A 59 1.88 11.73 20.29
C SER A 59 0.44 11.52 20.76
N GLN A 60 -0.16 12.53 21.41
CA GLN A 60 -1.54 12.42 21.93
C GLN A 60 -2.60 12.11 20.87
N ASN A 61 -2.38 12.54 19.64
CA ASN A 61 -3.28 12.33 18.49
C ASN A 61 -2.87 11.16 17.60
N SER A 62 -1.92 10.33 18.05
CA SER A 62 -1.50 9.15 17.31
C SER A 62 -2.70 8.21 17.06
N PRO A 63 -2.88 7.69 15.83
CA PRO A 63 -3.91 6.70 15.53
C PRO A 63 -3.68 5.38 16.29
N CYS A 64 -2.51 5.21 16.89
CA CYS A 64 -2.14 4.03 17.65
C CYS A 64 -2.52 4.12 19.13
N VAL A 65 -2.94 5.30 19.61
CA VAL A 65 -3.44 5.47 20.99
C VAL A 65 -4.77 4.71 21.15
N GLY A 66 -4.81 3.78 22.10
CA GLY A 66 -5.99 2.94 22.35
C GLY A 66 -6.36 1.96 21.23
N ALA A 67 -5.52 1.80 20.21
CA ALA A 67 -5.80 0.92 19.08
C ALA A 67 -5.48 -0.57 19.35
N GLY A 68 -4.83 -0.90 20.46
CA GLY A 68 -4.59 -2.29 20.86
C GLY A 68 -5.84 -2.94 21.48
N GLU A 69 -5.73 -4.25 21.74
CA GLU A 69 -6.78 -5.00 22.42
C GLU A 69 -7.09 -4.38 23.80
N ASN A 70 -8.37 -4.28 24.16
CA ASN A 70 -8.83 -3.64 25.40
C ASN A 70 -8.45 -2.15 25.55
N GLY A 71 -8.20 -1.44 24.44
CA GLY A 71 -7.90 -0.01 24.46
C GLY A 71 -6.49 0.32 24.92
N VAL A 72 -5.57 -0.65 24.87
CA VAL A 72 -4.15 -0.37 25.10
C VAL A 72 -3.56 0.39 23.90
N ASN A 73 -2.46 1.10 24.12
CA ASN A 73 -1.74 1.73 23.01
C ASN A 73 -1.03 0.66 22.18
N LEU A 74 -1.07 0.83 20.86
CA LEU A 74 -0.35 0.01 19.91
C LEU A 74 1.04 0.67 19.69
N GLY A 75 2.12 0.05 20.17
CA GLY A 75 3.46 0.66 20.14
C GLY A 75 4.32 0.24 21.34
N ALA A 76 5.61 0.56 21.30
CA ALA A 76 6.57 0.14 22.34
C ALA A 76 6.59 1.05 23.57
N PHE A 77 6.30 2.35 23.41
CA PHE A 77 6.33 3.35 24.48
C PHE A 77 4.98 4.06 24.61
N GLY A 78 4.68 4.56 25.81
CA GLY A 78 3.42 5.24 26.13
C GLY A 78 3.20 6.56 25.36
N VAL A 79 2.22 7.36 25.80
CA VAL A 79 1.99 8.70 25.22
C VAL A 79 2.90 9.70 25.93
N GLY A 80 3.74 10.41 25.18
CA GLY A 80 4.84 11.20 25.76
C GLY A 80 4.84 12.69 25.40
N CYS A 81 4.58 13.01 24.13
CA CYS A 81 4.60 14.38 23.62
C CYS A 81 3.20 14.92 23.35
N GLU A 82 3.13 16.24 23.18
CA GLU A 82 1.93 16.94 22.75
C GLU A 82 1.46 16.46 21.37
N THR A 83 0.29 16.93 20.95
CA THR A 83 -0.27 16.67 19.62
C THR A 83 0.78 16.87 18.54
N ALA A 84 1.11 15.80 17.81
CA ALA A 84 1.94 15.92 16.63
C ALA A 84 1.22 16.85 15.66
N ILE A 85 1.88 17.93 15.27
CA ILE A 85 1.42 18.75 14.15
C ILE A 85 1.56 17.86 12.92
N ILE A 86 0.45 17.27 12.51
CA ILE A 86 0.38 16.59 11.22
C ILE A 86 0.44 17.72 10.20
N GLU A 87 1.65 18.06 9.75
CA GLU A 87 1.77 18.64 8.43
C GLU A 87 1.07 17.64 7.52
N THR A 88 -0.12 18.02 7.06
CA THR A 88 -0.84 17.23 6.07
C THR A 88 -0.04 17.44 4.81
N ASP A 89 1.11 16.77 4.71
CA ASP A 89 2.00 16.94 3.59
C ASP A 89 1.27 16.35 2.40
N LYS A 90 0.64 17.25 1.65
CA LYS A 90 0.07 16.98 0.33
C LYS A 90 1.15 16.50 -0.65
N ASN A 91 2.42 16.39 -0.24
CA ASN A 91 3.56 16.02 -1.06
C ASN A 91 4.35 14.80 -0.53
N LEU A 92 3.70 13.80 0.07
CA LEU A 92 4.33 12.46 0.11
C LEU A 92 4.41 11.92 -1.32
N VAL A 93 5.50 12.28 -2.00
CA VAL A 93 5.89 11.77 -3.31
C VAL A 93 6.69 10.49 -3.08
N PRO A 94 6.31 9.37 -3.73
CA PRO A 94 7.03 8.12 -3.53
C PRO A 94 8.48 8.25 -4.00
N ILE A 95 9.41 7.64 -3.28
CA ILE A 95 10.85 7.73 -3.58
C ILE A 95 11.22 6.90 -4.82
N LYS A 96 10.43 5.86 -5.13
CA LYS A 96 10.70 4.92 -6.22
C LYS A 96 9.43 4.56 -6.98
N PHE A 97 9.61 4.16 -8.23
CA PHE A 97 8.52 3.68 -9.05
C PHE A 97 8.06 2.26 -8.64
N VAL A 98 6.80 2.14 -8.22
CA VAL A 98 6.17 0.85 -7.86
C VAL A 98 4.92 0.61 -8.70
N LEU A 99 4.75 -0.62 -9.16
CA LEU A 99 3.51 -1.11 -9.77
C LEU A 99 2.93 -2.17 -8.83
N GLY A 100 1.87 -1.81 -8.11
CA GLY A 100 1.16 -2.73 -7.23
C GLY A 100 0.39 -3.78 -8.02
N GLN A 101 0.14 -4.93 -7.41
CA GLN A 101 -0.79 -5.94 -7.94
C GLN A 101 -2.21 -5.36 -7.98
N ASN A 102 -3.01 -5.72 -8.99
CA ASN A 102 -4.41 -5.32 -9.03
C ASN A 102 -5.19 -5.92 -7.86
N PHE A 103 -6.14 -5.18 -7.27
CA PHE A 103 -7.00 -5.67 -6.20
C PHE A 103 -8.49 -5.34 -6.47
N PRO A 104 -9.40 -6.31 -6.33
CA PRO A 104 -9.14 -7.72 -6.05
C PRO A 104 -8.42 -8.44 -7.22
N ASN A 105 -7.80 -9.59 -6.95
CA ASN A 105 -7.28 -10.52 -7.96
C ASN A 105 -7.28 -11.96 -7.39
N PRO A 106 -8.09 -12.90 -7.92
CA PRO A 106 -9.01 -12.72 -9.04
C PRO A 106 -10.12 -11.69 -8.77
N PHE A 107 -10.67 -11.07 -9.80
CA PHE A 107 -11.69 -10.02 -9.67
C PHE A 107 -12.98 -10.34 -10.41
N ASN A 108 -14.11 -9.80 -9.95
CA ASN A 108 -15.39 -9.86 -10.64
C ASN A 108 -15.80 -8.46 -11.13
N LEU A 109 -15.88 -8.27 -12.45
CA LEU A 109 -16.24 -7.05 -13.18
C LEU A 109 -15.39 -5.80 -12.91
N THR A 110 -14.77 -5.63 -11.75
CA THR A 110 -13.97 -4.46 -11.40
C THR A 110 -12.71 -4.81 -10.64
N THR A 111 -11.61 -4.16 -10.97
CA THR A 111 -10.36 -4.22 -10.22
C THR A 111 -9.69 -2.87 -10.18
N THR A 112 -8.86 -2.66 -9.17
CA THR A 112 -8.13 -1.43 -8.94
C THR A 112 -6.65 -1.64 -9.20
N LEU A 113 -6.08 -0.83 -10.08
CA LEU A 113 -4.65 -0.76 -10.36
C LEU A 113 -4.03 0.37 -9.56
N ARG A 114 -2.96 0.09 -8.81
CA ARG A 114 -2.21 1.08 -8.04
C ARG A 114 -0.79 1.19 -8.54
N TYR A 115 -0.30 2.41 -8.67
CA TYR A 115 1.09 2.69 -9.02
C TYR A 115 1.60 3.94 -8.33
N GLU A 116 2.90 3.98 -8.08
CA GLU A 116 3.61 5.04 -7.38
C GLU A 116 4.53 5.73 -8.36
N LEU A 117 4.33 7.03 -8.56
CA LEU A 117 5.08 7.81 -9.54
C LEU A 117 5.99 8.80 -8.81
N PRO A 118 7.33 8.65 -8.84
CA PRO A 118 8.25 9.51 -8.09
C PRO A 118 8.42 10.90 -8.70
N GLU A 119 8.18 11.05 -10.00
CA GLU A 119 8.37 12.30 -10.73
C GLU A 119 7.31 12.44 -11.82
N ASP A 120 6.96 13.67 -12.18
CA ASP A 120 6.04 13.95 -13.28
C ASP A 120 6.51 13.28 -14.58
N GLY A 121 5.59 12.69 -15.33
CA GLY A 121 5.97 11.97 -16.54
C GLY A 121 4.82 11.51 -17.42
N ILE A 122 5.17 11.09 -18.63
CA ILE A 122 4.21 10.48 -19.57
C ILE A 122 4.02 9.01 -19.16
N VAL A 123 2.80 8.69 -18.73
CA VAL A 123 2.38 7.36 -18.32
C VAL A 123 1.50 6.75 -19.40
N ASN A 124 1.78 5.50 -19.76
CA ASN A 124 0.91 4.69 -20.60
C ASN A 124 0.57 3.39 -19.86
N ILE A 125 -0.72 3.16 -19.61
CA ILE A 125 -1.22 1.93 -18.96
C ILE A 125 -2.17 1.24 -19.93
N THR A 126 -1.79 0.04 -20.35
CA THR A 126 -2.52 -0.75 -21.33
C THR A 126 -2.74 -2.16 -20.82
N ILE A 127 -3.94 -2.66 -21.07
CA ILE A 127 -4.36 -4.02 -20.77
C ILE A 127 -4.28 -4.84 -22.04
N TYR A 128 -3.74 -6.05 -21.92
CA TYR A 128 -3.55 -7.01 -22.98
C TYR A 128 -4.21 -8.35 -22.62
N ASP A 129 -4.63 -9.08 -23.63
CA ASP A 129 -4.94 -10.50 -23.47
C ASP A 129 -3.67 -11.37 -23.57
N MET A 130 -3.83 -12.69 -23.41
CA MET A 130 -2.71 -13.64 -23.47
C MET A 130 -2.09 -13.80 -24.87
N MET A 131 -2.74 -13.28 -25.91
CA MET A 131 -2.22 -13.24 -27.28
C MET A 131 -1.44 -11.94 -27.53
N GLY A 132 -1.33 -11.06 -26.53
CA GLY A 132 -0.66 -9.76 -26.64
C GLY A 132 -1.49 -8.71 -27.38
N ARG A 133 -2.78 -8.95 -27.62
CA ARG A 133 -3.67 -7.95 -28.25
C ARG A 133 -4.07 -6.92 -27.21
N ILE A 134 -4.09 -5.66 -27.62
CA ILE A 134 -4.57 -4.57 -26.77
C ILE A 134 -6.08 -4.75 -26.54
N VAL A 135 -6.46 -4.79 -25.28
CA VAL A 135 -7.85 -4.88 -24.83
C VAL A 135 -8.38 -3.48 -24.50
N LYS A 136 -7.61 -2.73 -23.70
CA LYS A 136 -7.98 -1.37 -23.28
C LYS A 136 -6.76 -0.53 -22.97
N THR A 137 -6.79 0.74 -23.34
CA THR A 137 -5.84 1.73 -22.82
C THR A 137 -6.50 2.54 -21.71
N LEU A 138 -5.99 2.42 -20.48
CA LEU A 138 -6.54 3.10 -19.31
C LEU A 138 -5.99 4.51 -19.13
N VAL A 139 -4.70 4.69 -19.44
CA VAL A 139 -4.01 5.99 -19.36
C VAL A 139 -3.07 6.12 -20.53
N ASN A 140 -3.05 7.29 -21.14
CA ASN A 140 -2.10 7.65 -22.18
C ASN A 140 -1.84 9.16 -22.15
N GLY A 141 -0.96 9.62 -21.25
CA GLY A 141 -0.71 11.05 -21.10
C GLY A 141 0.16 11.42 -19.91
N SER A 142 0.32 12.73 -19.71
CA SER A 142 1.09 13.28 -18.59
C SER A 142 0.37 12.99 -17.26
N GLN A 143 1.14 12.61 -16.24
CA GLN A 143 0.69 12.43 -14.87
C GLN A 143 1.67 13.14 -13.94
N THR A 144 1.15 13.77 -12.89
CA THR A 144 1.97 14.34 -11.82
C THR A 144 2.47 13.25 -10.88
N ALA A 145 3.58 13.48 -10.19
CA ALA A 145 4.11 12.61 -9.15
C ALA A 145 3.06 12.31 -8.05
N GLY A 146 3.25 11.20 -7.35
CA GLY A 146 2.42 10.76 -6.23
C GLY A 146 1.88 9.33 -6.37
N TYR A 147 1.10 8.93 -5.38
CA TYR A 147 0.37 7.67 -5.34
C TYR A 147 -0.87 7.76 -6.25
N LYS A 148 -1.00 6.82 -7.19
CA LYS A 148 -2.05 6.82 -8.21
C LYS A 148 -2.87 5.56 -8.16
N THR A 149 -4.17 5.72 -8.44
CA THR A 149 -5.15 4.63 -8.47
C THR A 149 -6.03 4.76 -9.69
N ILE A 150 -6.26 3.67 -10.41
CA ILE A 150 -7.14 3.60 -11.58
C ILE A 150 -8.03 2.36 -11.47
N GLN A 151 -9.29 2.50 -11.83
CA GLN A 151 -10.24 1.40 -11.86
C GLN A 151 -10.42 0.87 -13.28
N TRP A 152 -10.44 -0.46 -13.43
CA TRP A 152 -10.82 -1.11 -14.68
C TRP A 152 -12.08 -1.93 -14.48
N TYR A 153 -13.07 -1.70 -15.35
CA TYR A 153 -14.40 -2.31 -15.29
C TYR A 153 -14.56 -3.53 -16.22
N ALA A 154 -13.49 -4.30 -16.43
CA ALA A 154 -13.51 -5.48 -17.32
C ALA A 154 -14.07 -5.18 -18.72
N THR A 155 -13.79 -3.99 -19.27
CA THR A 155 -14.24 -3.58 -20.60
C THR A 155 -13.09 -3.44 -21.59
N ASN A 156 -13.39 -3.53 -22.88
CA ASN A 156 -12.49 -3.17 -23.98
C ASN A 156 -12.59 -1.66 -24.32
N ASP A 157 -11.87 -1.19 -25.35
CA ASP A 157 -11.92 0.20 -25.83
C ASP A 157 -13.31 0.61 -26.38
N SER A 158 -14.12 -0.34 -26.85
CA SER A 158 -15.52 -0.13 -27.24
C SER A 158 -16.49 -0.11 -26.04
N ASN A 159 -15.97 -0.18 -24.81
CA ASN A 159 -16.71 -0.29 -23.54
C ASN A 159 -17.58 -1.55 -23.41
N GLU A 160 -17.27 -2.61 -24.15
CA GLU A 160 -17.93 -3.90 -24.05
C GLU A 160 -17.23 -4.80 -23.04
N LEU A 161 -17.99 -5.61 -22.31
CA LEU A 161 -17.42 -6.54 -21.34
C LEU A 161 -16.54 -7.59 -22.01
N VAL A 162 -15.36 -7.80 -21.44
CA VAL A 162 -14.41 -8.80 -21.93
C VAL A 162 -14.68 -10.18 -21.30
N PRO A 163 -14.36 -11.28 -21.97
CA PRO A 163 -14.56 -12.62 -21.42
C PRO A 163 -13.75 -12.89 -20.15
N THR A 164 -14.23 -13.79 -19.29
CA THR A 164 -13.45 -14.37 -18.19
C THR A 164 -12.12 -14.91 -18.71
N GLY A 165 -11.02 -14.68 -17.97
CA GLY A 165 -9.72 -15.15 -18.41
C GLY A 165 -8.54 -14.46 -17.74
N LEU A 166 -7.35 -14.79 -18.23
CA LEU A 166 -6.09 -14.19 -17.83
C LEU A 166 -5.81 -12.96 -18.71
N TYR A 167 -5.41 -11.88 -18.07
CA TYR A 167 -5.04 -10.61 -18.69
C TYR A 167 -3.69 -10.14 -18.15
N LEU A 168 -3.02 -9.29 -18.92
CA LEU A 168 -1.83 -8.57 -18.49
C LEU A 168 -2.14 -7.08 -18.47
N TYR A 169 -1.64 -6.34 -17.49
CA TYR A 169 -1.54 -4.89 -17.61
C TYR A 169 -0.08 -4.49 -17.56
N THR A 170 0.27 -3.57 -18.43
CA THR A 170 1.60 -3.00 -18.54
C THR A 170 1.51 -1.51 -18.33
N ILE A 171 2.44 -0.99 -17.52
CA ILE A 171 2.69 0.44 -17.38
C ILE A 171 4.04 0.77 -18.01
N LYS A 172 4.08 1.84 -18.80
CA LYS A 172 5.28 2.38 -19.41
C LYS A 172 5.45 3.84 -19.01
N ILE A 173 6.64 4.17 -18.52
CA ILE A 173 7.05 5.53 -18.12
C ILE A 173 8.45 5.77 -18.67
N GLY A 174 8.56 6.59 -19.72
CA GLY A 174 9.83 6.77 -20.43
C GLY A 174 10.42 5.42 -20.90
N ARG A 175 11.54 5.02 -20.29
CA ARG A 175 12.24 3.74 -20.56
C ARG A 175 11.84 2.59 -19.62
N ILE A 176 11.14 2.88 -18.53
CA ILE A 176 10.72 1.89 -17.55
C ILE A 176 9.43 1.24 -18.03
N MET A 177 9.38 -0.08 -17.93
CA MET A 177 8.19 -0.87 -18.25
C MET A 177 8.03 -1.96 -17.20
N LYS A 178 6.83 -2.05 -16.61
CA LYS A 178 6.47 -3.12 -15.67
C LYS A 178 5.15 -3.76 -16.11
N THR A 179 5.05 -5.07 -15.93
CA THR A 179 3.87 -5.85 -16.32
C THR A 179 3.44 -6.75 -15.16
N LYS A 180 2.13 -6.91 -14.99
CA LYS A 180 1.52 -7.75 -13.96
C LYS A 180 0.33 -8.51 -14.56
N LYS A 181 0.06 -9.70 -14.01
CA LYS A 181 -1.01 -10.59 -14.46
C LYS A 181 -2.28 -10.34 -13.66
N MET A 182 -3.45 -10.46 -14.27
CA MET A 182 -4.77 -10.33 -13.64
C MET A 182 -5.67 -11.46 -14.08
N VAL A 183 -6.50 -11.96 -13.17
CA VAL A 183 -7.48 -13.03 -13.43
C VAL A 183 -8.87 -12.45 -13.27
N LEU A 184 -9.60 -12.33 -14.39
CA LEU A 184 -11.01 -11.94 -14.39
C LEU A 184 -11.87 -13.19 -14.19
N LEU A 185 -12.72 -13.15 -13.17
CA LEU A 185 -13.83 -14.06 -12.90
C LEU A 185 -15.17 -13.39 -13.28
N LYS A 186 -16.20 -14.21 -13.41
CA LYS A 186 -17.60 -13.78 -13.45
C LYS A 186 -18.29 -14.14 -12.15
#